data_AF-A0A940XYR2-F1
#
_entry.id   AF-A0A940XYR2-F1
#
_cell.length_a   1.000
_cell.length_b   1.000
_cell.length_c   1.000
_cell.angle_alpha   90.00
_cell.angle_beta   90.00
_cell.angle_gamma   90.00
#
_symmetry.space_group_name_H-M   'P 1'
#
loop_
_entity.id
_entity.type
_entity.pdbx_description
1 polymer ?
#
loop_
_entity_poly.entity_id
_entity_poly.type
_entity_poly.pdbx_seq_one_letter_code
_entity_poly.pdbx_strand_id
1 'polypeptide(L)'
;MTYRDPPGIIAPHIPADAYRRAEATGQPVVIVVPTTHPTTLPWRRIMTALAVAGAVALGGWGLVVALCALLDAAAHTATVIAGAAGPIGFGGITLRLARTKHL
;
A
#
# COMPACT_ATOMS: atom_id res chain seq x y z
N MET A 1 -25.76 22.79 -48.30
CA MET A 1 -26.39 22.55 -46.99
C MET A 1 -25.33 21.97 -46.07
N THR A 2 -24.93 22.72 -45.05
CA THR A 2 -23.84 22.34 -44.15
C THR A 2 -24.41 21.43 -43.05
N TYR A 3 -24.22 20.13 -43.20
CA TYR A 3 -24.55 19.14 -42.17
C TYR A 3 -23.58 19.32 -40.99
N ARG A 4 -24.12 19.48 -39.77
CA ARG A 4 -23.37 19.65 -38.53
C ARG A 4 -23.68 18.44 -37.66
N ASP A 5 -22.66 17.65 -37.31
CA ASP A 5 -22.88 16.43 -36.54
C ASP A 5 -23.43 16.70 -35.12
N PRO A 6 -24.38 15.88 -34.63
CA PRO A 6 -24.87 15.97 -33.27
C PRO A 6 -23.75 15.73 -32.24
N PRO A 7 -23.70 16.48 -31.13
CA PRO A 7 -22.68 16.30 -30.11
C PRO A 7 -23.02 15.07 -29.26
N GLY A 8 -22.33 13.97 -29.52
CA GLY A 8 -22.41 12.76 -28.69
C GLY A 8 -22.06 11.54 -29.51
N ILE A 9 -20.86 10.99 -29.28
CA ILE A 9 -20.31 9.71 -29.76
C ILE A 9 -21.27 8.94 -30.70
N ILE A 10 -21.38 9.43 -31.93
CA ILE A 10 -21.75 8.59 -33.06
C ILE A 10 -20.44 7.89 -33.39
N ALA A 11 -20.46 6.56 -33.47
CA ALA A 11 -19.30 5.78 -33.90
C ALA A 11 -18.64 6.46 -35.12
N PRO A 12 -17.30 6.48 -35.24
CA PRO A 12 -16.60 7.23 -36.27
C PRO A 12 -17.31 7.12 -37.62
N HIS A 13 -18.01 8.19 -38.02
CA HIS A 13 -18.82 8.15 -39.23
C HIS A 13 -17.85 8.02 -40.41
N ILE A 14 -17.84 6.86 -41.05
CA ILE A 14 -17.08 6.68 -42.27
C ILE A 14 -17.99 7.15 -43.40
N PRO A 15 -17.60 8.20 -44.15
CA PRO A 15 -18.43 8.76 -45.20
C PRO A 15 -18.76 7.70 -46.27
N ALA A 16 -20.04 7.54 -46.60
CA ALA A 16 -20.52 6.45 -47.46
C ALA A 16 -19.97 6.51 -48.90
N ASP A 17 -19.63 7.71 -49.37
CA ASP A 17 -18.94 7.96 -50.63
C ASP A 17 -17.51 7.41 -50.63
N ALA A 18 -16.80 7.42 -49.49
CA ALA A 18 -15.48 6.80 -49.38
C ALA A 18 -15.55 5.28 -49.57
N TYR A 19 -16.58 4.62 -48.99
CA TYR A 19 -16.84 3.19 -49.22
C TYR A 19 -17.20 2.89 -50.68
N ARG A 20 -18.15 3.63 -51.24
CA ARG A 20 -18.58 3.39 -52.64
C ARG A 20 -17.46 3.64 -53.64
N ARG A 21 -16.60 4.62 -53.39
CA ARG A 21 -15.43 4.89 -54.22
C ARG A 21 -14.42 3.74 -54.13
N ALA A 22 -14.15 3.23 -52.92
CA ALA A 22 -13.25 2.10 -52.72
C ALA A 22 -13.77 0.82 -53.41
N GLU A 23 -15.08 0.55 -53.31
CA GLU A 23 -15.74 -0.55 -54.00
C GLU A 23 -15.63 -0.44 -55.54
N ALA A 24 -15.90 0.76 -56.08
CA ALA A 24 -15.82 1.00 -57.52
C ALA A 24 -14.40 0.94 -58.10
N THR A 25 -13.38 1.17 -57.27
CA THR A 25 -11.96 1.18 -57.68
C THR A 25 -11.19 -0.06 -57.26
N GLY A 26 -11.83 -1.00 -56.56
CA GLY A 26 -11.18 -2.18 -56.00
C GLY A 26 -10.12 -1.85 -54.94
N GLN A 27 -10.16 -0.66 -54.34
CA GLN A 27 -9.19 -0.25 -53.33
C GLN A 27 -9.53 -0.85 -51.96
N PRO A 28 -8.52 -1.30 -51.19
CA PRO A 28 -8.75 -1.86 -49.86
C PRO A 28 -9.17 -0.78 -48.86
N VAL A 29 -10.18 -1.06 -48.04
CA VAL A 29 -10.63 -0.18 -46.95
C VAL A 29 -10.06 -0.68 -45.62
N VAL A 30 -9.25 0.15 -44.96
CA VAL A 30 -8.68 -0.15 -43.65
C VAL A 30 -9.35 0.73 -42.59
N ILE A 31 -10.04 0.11 -41.65
CA ILE A 31 -10.70 0.80 -40.53
C ILE A 31 -9.79 0.71 -39.31
N VAL A 32 -9.22 1.84 -38.90
CA VAL A 32 -8.43 1.93 -37.67
C VAL A 32 -9.29 2.51 -36.58
N VAL A 33 -9.61 1.72 -35.57
CA VAL A 33 -10.28 2.18 -34.36
C VAL A 33 -9.20 2.37 -33.28
N PRO A 34 -8.81 3.61 -32.94
CA PRO A 34 -7.93 3.83 -31.80
C PRO A 34 -8.69 3.44 -30.52
N THR A 35 -8.28 2.36 -29.88
CA THR A 35 -8.81 2.00 -28.57
C THR A 35 -8.18 2.90 -27.52
N THR A 36 -9.00 3.47 -26.64
CA THR A 36 -8.54 4.30 -25.52
C THR A 36 -8.13 3.48 -24.29
N HIS A 37 -8.08 2.15 -24.41
CA HIS A 37 -7.60 1.32 -23.32
C HIS A 37 -6.12 1.60 -23.08
N PRO A 38 -5.74 2.16 -21.93
CA PRO A 38 -4.33 2.28 -21.61
C PRO A 38 -3.79 0.86 -21.43
N THR A 39 -3.04 0.38 -22.42
CA THR A 39 -2.29 -0.88 -22.38
C THR A 39 -1.15 -0.84 -21.36
N THR A 40 -0.90 0.33 -20.78
CA THR A 40 0.12 0.57 -19.75
C THR A 40 -0.47 0.44 -18.36
N LEU A 41 0.19 -0.32 -17.49
CA LEU A 41 -0.10 -0.33 -16.06
C LEU A 41 -0.05 1.12 -15.53
N PRO A 42 -1.14 1.65 -14.94
CA PRO A 42 -1.16 3.05 -14.52
C PRO A 42 -0.10 3.26 -13.44
N TRP A 43 0.94 4.05 -13.75
CA TRP A 43 2.08 4.34 -12.87
C TRP A 43 1.64 4.78 -11.47
N ARG A 44 0.55 5.56 -11.43
CA ARG A 44 -0.11 5.98 -10.20
C ARG A 44 -0.45 4.81 -9.28
N ARG A 45 -0.95 3.69 -9.81
CA ARG A 45 -1.34 2.50 -9.02
C ARG A 45 -0.12 1.80 -8.41
N ILE A 46 0.99 1.75 -9.13
CA ILE A 46 2.25 1.18 -8.64
C ILE A 46 2.81 2.04 -7.51
N MET A 47 2.87 3.36 -7.74
CA MET A 47 3.37 4.32 -6.75
C MET A 47 2.50 4.33 -5.48
N THR A 48 1.17 4.24 -5.61
CA THR A 48 0.29 4.14 -4.43
C THR A 48 0.52 2.86 -3.63
N ALA A 49 0.71 1.71 -4.31
CA ALA A 49 0.95 0.45 -3.62
C ALA A 49 2.30 0.46 -2.88
N LEU A 50 3.34 1.01 -3.51
CA LEU A 50 4.65 1.14 -2.92
C LEU A 50 4.64 2.10 -1.71
N ALA A 51 3.94 3.22 -1.81
CA ALA A 51 3.81 4.18 -0.72
C ALA A 51 3.11 3.56 0.50
N VAL A 52 2.03 2.81 0.28
CA VAL A 52 1.30 2.12 1.36
C VAL A 52 2.17 1.03 1.99
N ALA A 53 2.83 0.20 1.18
CA ALA A 53 3.72 -0.84 1.67
C ALA A 53 4.87 -0.26 2.52
N GLY A 54 5.49 0.83 2.04
CA GLY A 54 6.55 1.53 2.76
C GLY A 54 6.07 2.15 4.08
N ALA A 55 4.90 2.80 4.08
CA ALA A 55 4.33 3.39 5.28
C ALA A 55 4.03 2.34 6.36
N VAL A 56 3.47 1.20 5.97
CA VAL A 56 3.16 0.10 6.89
C VAL A 56 4.44 -0.55 7.44
N ALA A 57 5.44 -0.77 6.59
CA ALA A 57 6.71 -1.36 7.02
C ALA A 57 7.45 -0.45 8.02
N LEU A 58 7.59 0.84 7.69
CA LEU A 58 8.25 1.81 8.57
C LEU A 58 7.47 2.04 9.86
N GLY A 59 6.14 2.19 9.77
CA GLY A 59 5.28 2.35 10.94
C GLY A 59 5.30 1.13 11.85
N GLY A 60 5.23 -0.08 11.28
CA GLY A 60 5.29 -1.34 12.02
C GLY A 60 6.62 -1.52 12.75
N TRP A 61 7.75 -1.28 12.09
CA TRP A 61 9.06 -1.32 12.74
C TRP A 61 9.20 -0.24 13.81
N GLY A 62 8.67 0.96 13.58
CA GLY A 62 8.64 2.02 14.59
C GLY A 62 7.90 1.62 15.87
N LEU A 63 6.75 0.94 15.74
CA LEU A 63 6.00 0.41 16.88
C LEU A 63 6.77 -0.66 17.64
N VAL A 64 7.45 -1.58 16.93
CA VAL A 64 8.30 -2.60 17.56
C VAL A 64 9.43 -1.96 18.35
N VAL A 65 10.12 -0.98 17.76
CA VAL A 65 11.19 -0.23 18.45
C VAL A 65 10.65 0.51 19.67
N ALA A 66 9.51 1.19 19.54
CA ALA A 66 8.89 1.90 20.66
C ALA A 66 8.48 0.94 21.79
N LEU A 67 7.95 -0.24 21.45
CA LEU A 67 7.61 -1.26 22.44
C LEU A 67 8.86 -1.78 23.15
N CYS A 68 9.93 -2.09 22.41
CA CYS A 68 11.20 -2.51 22.99
C CYS A 68 11.79 -1.42 23.90
N ALA A 69 11.76 -0.17 23.48
CA ALA A 69 12.26 0.95 24.29
C ALA A 69 11.44 1.14 25.58
N LEU A 70 10.12 0.98 25.50
CA LEU A 70 9.26 1.05 26.68
C LEU A 70 9.54 -0.09 27.67
N LEU A 71 9.73 -1.31 27.15
CA LEU A 71 10.06 -2.48 27.96
C LEU A 71 11.45 -2.37 28.59
N ASP A 72 12.44 -1.86 27.85
CA ASP A 72 13.80 -1.63 28.36
C ASP A 72 13.79 -0.59 29.49
N ALA A 73 13.10 0.54 29.28
CA ALA A 73 12.93 1.55 30.33
C ALA A 73 12.20 0.97 31.56
N ALA A 74 11.15 0.17 31.36
CA ALA A 74 10.43 -0.47 32.45
C ALA A 74 11.31 -1.47 33.22
N ALA A 75 12.06 -2.31 32.50
CA ALA A 75 13.00 -3.26 33.11
C ALA A 75 14.12 -2.54 33.87
N HIS A 76 14.65 -1.45 33.31
CA HIS A 76 15.69 -0.65 33.95
C HIS A 76 15.19 0.00 35.25
N THR A 77 13.98 0.55 35.25
CA THR A 77 13.38 1.08 36.49
C THR A 77 13.12 -0.02 37.52
N ALA A 78 12.63 -1.19 37.08
CA ALA A 78 12.38 -2.32 37.96
C ALA A 78 13.66 -2.86 38.60
N THR A 79 14.77 -2.94 37.86
CA THR A 79 16.07 -3.37 38.40
C THR A 79 16.68 -2.32 39.32
N VAL A 80 16.53 -1.03 39.03
CA VAL A 80 16.93 0.06 39.95
C VAL A 80 16.14 0.01 41.24
N ILE A 81 14.82 -0.18 41.16
CA ILE A 81 13.95 -0.32 42.35
C ILE A 81 14.30 -1.58 43.14
N ALA A 82 14.50 -2.72 42.48
CA ALA A 82 14.90 -3.96 43.14
C ALA A 82 16.29 -3.87 43.80
N GLY A 83 17.24 -3.17 43.15
CA GLY A 83 18.56 -2.91 43.69
C GLY A 83 18.54 -1.92 44.87
N ALA A 84 17.70 -0.88 44.80
CA ALA A 84 17.58 0.13 45.85
C ALA A 84 16.73 -0.33 47.05
N ALA A 85 15.73 -1.20 46.84
CA ALA A 85 14.80 -1.63 47.87
C ALA A 85 15.31 -2.79 48.75
N GLY A 86 16.39 -3.47 48.37
CA GLY A 86 16.74 -4.75 49.00
C GLY A 86 15.61 -5.79 48.80
N PRO A 87 15.60 -6.93 49.52
CA PRO A 87 14.57 -7.96 49.32
C PRO A 87 13.19 -7.38 49.59
N ILE A 88 12.40 -7.19 48.53
CA ILE A 88 11.10 -6.51 48.59
C ILE A 88 10.10 -7.45 49.26
N GLY A 89 9.85 -7.23 50.55
CA GLY A 89 8.76 -7.84 51.30
C GLY A 89 7.59 -6.87 51.41
N PHE A 90 6.47 -7.18 50.76
CA PHE A 90 5.19 -6.54 51.06
C PHE A 90 4.44 -7.41 52.09
N GLY A 91 4.10 -6.84 53.24
CA GLY A 91 3.20 -7.47 54.21
C GLY A 91 3.78 -8.66 54.99
N GLY A 92 5.07 -8.65 55.34
CA GLY A 92 5.67 -9.67 56.22
C GLY A 92 6.03 -11.00 55.54
N ILE A 93 5.77 -11.15 54.24
CA ILE A 93 6.21 -12.31 53.46
C ILE A 93 7.41 -11.90 52.61
N THR A 94 8.61 -12.22 53.09
CA THR A 94 9.85 -12.04 52.32
C THR A 94 9.98 -13.20 51.31
N LEU A 95 9.64 -12.95 50.06
CA LEU A 95 9.89 -13.90 48.97
C LEU A 95 11.39 -13.89 48.64
N ARG A 96 12.17 -14.72 49.34
CA ARG A 96 13.52 -15.08 48.93
C ARG A 96 13.45 -15.88 47.64
N LEU A 97 13.63 -15.23 46.50
CA LEU A 97 13.86 -15.87 45.20
C LEU A 97 15.30 -16.40 45.02
N ALA A 98 15.94 -16.84 46.11
CA ALA A 98 17.21 -17.55 46.07
C ALA A 98 17.10 -18.79 46.97
N ARG A 99 16.48 -19.86 46.44
CA ARG A 99 16.58 -21.19 47.03
C ARG A 99 17.95 -21.76 46.63
N THR A 100 18.95 -21.63 47.48
CA THR A 100 20.15 -22.46 47.42
C THR A 100 19.73 -23.90 47.68
N LYS A 101 19.82 -24.75 46.65
CA LYS A 101 19.71 -26.19 46.76
C LYS A 101 21.07 -26.72 47.21
N HIS A 102 21.17 -27.36 48.37
CA HIS A 102 22.20 -28.36 48.73
C HIS A 102 21.81 -28.96 50.10
N LEU A 103 21.56 -30.27 50.20
CA LEU A 103 22.48 -31.40 50.45
C LEU A 103 22.77 -31.57 51.94
#